data_AF-A0A1W9RWU3-F1
#
_entry.id   AF-A0A1W9RWU3-F1
#
_cell.length_a   1.000
_cell.length_b   1.000
_cell.length_c   1.000
_cell.angle_alpha   90.00
_cell.angle_beta   90.00
_cell.angle_gamma   90.00
#
_symmetry.space_group_name_H-M   'P 1'
#
loop_
_entity.id
_entity.type
_entity.pdbx_description
1 polymer ?
#
loop_
_entity_poly.entity_id
_entity_poly.type
_entity_poly.pdbx_seq_one_letter_code
_entity_poly.pdbx_strand_id
1 'polypeptide(L)'
;MMTDDRNVAYFTMEIALEPGMPTYSGGLGVLAGDTLRSAANLKIPMVGVTLVHRKGYFFQKLDEYGNQSEDPVDWQINDYLQ
;
A
#
# COMPACT_ATOMS: atom_id res chain seq x y z
N MET A 1 2.70 22.16 28.76
CA MET A 1 1.36 21.58 28.59
C MET A 1 1.60 20.19 28.03
N MET A 2 1.22 19.13 28.74
CA MET A 2 1.46 17.75 28.31
C MET A 2 0.71 17.52 27.00
N THR A 3 1.42 17.46 25.87
CA THR A 3 0.91 16.78 24.69
C THR A 3 0.84 15.32 25.07
N ASP A 4 -0.37 14.82 25.27
CA ASP A 4 -0.63 13.39 25.37
C ASP A 4 -0.04 12.73 24.12
N ASP A 5 1.11 12.05 24.27
CA ASP A 5 1.81 11.32 23.20
C ASP A 5 0.97 10.08 22.83
N ARG A 6 -0.21 10.34 22.26
CA ARG A 6 -1.11 9.31 21.77
C ARG A 6 -0.49 8.68 20.55
N ASN A 7 0.13 7.53 20.77
CA ASN A 7 0.61 6.67 19.69
C ASN A 7 -0.59 6.11 18.91
N VAL A 8 -0.61 6.33 17.60
CA VAL A 8 -1.66 5.83 16.71
C VAL A 8 -1.17 4.58 15.99
N ALA A 9 -1.94 3.49 16.06
CA ALA A 9 -1.74 2.33 15.19
C ALA A 9 -2.77 2.37 14.05
N TYR A 10 -2.31 2.53 12.81
CA TYR A 10 -3.14 2.61 11.62
C TYR A 10 -3.11 1.28 10.87
N PHE A 11 -4.20 0.52 10.96
CA PHE A 11 -4.35 -0.77 10.30
C PHE A 11 -5.06 -0.60 8.96
N THR A 12 -4.48 -1.18 7.91
CA THR A 12 -5.07 -1.22 6.57
C THR A 12 -4.82 -2.57 5.92
N MET A 13 -5.67 -2.96 4.98
CA MET A 13 -5.50 -4.17 4.18
C MET A 13 -4.60 -3.95 2.95
N GLU A 14 -4.43 -2.69 2.55
CA GLU A 14 -3.68 -2.28 1.38
C GLU A 14 -2.94 -0.98 1.62
N ILE A 15 -1.80 -0.81 0.98
CA ILE A 15 -1.06 0.45 0.99
C ILE A 15 -0.29 0.68 -0.32
N ALA A 16 -0.37 1.90 -0.85
CA ALA A 16 0.49 2.37 -1.93
C ALA A 16 1.73 3.04 -1.31
N LEU A 17 2.72 2.23 -0.91
CA LEU A 17 3.94 2.72 -0.25
C LEU A 17 4.97 3.20 -1.27
N GLU A 18 5.21 2.38 -2.30
CA GLU A 18 6.14 2.63 -3.38
C GLU A 18 5.60 1.98 -4.67
N PRO A 19 5.82 2.56 -5.86
CA PRO A 19 5.33 1.99 -7.12
C PRO A 19 5.76 0.54 -7.39
N GLY A 20 6.91 0.11 -6.88
CA GLY A 20 7.42 -1.25 -7.03
C GLY A 20 6.82 -2.28 -6.05
N MET A 21 6.03 -1.84 -5.08
CA MET A 21 5.35 -2.70 -4.11
C MET A 21 3.87 -2.81 -4.49
N PRO A 22 3.43 -3.91 -5.12
CA PRO A 22 2.05 -4.07 -5.58
C PRO A 22 1.12 -4.50 -4.43
N THR A 23 1.14 -3.76 -3.31
CA THR A 23 0.35 -4.04 -2.10
C THR A 23 -0.98 -3.29 -2.05
N TYR A 24 -1.48 -2.82 -3.20
CA TYR A 24 -2.76 -2.13 -3.33
C TYR A 24 -3.40 -2.36 -4.71
N SER A 25 -4.71 -2.15 -4.78
CA SER A 25 -5.54 -2.34 -5.98
C SER A 25 -6.20 -1.04 -6.46
N GLY A 26 -6.28 -0.01 -5.61
CA GLY A 26 -6.92 1.25 -5.97
C GLY A 26 -6.91 2.31 -4.87
N GLY A 27 -8.00 3.07 -4.77
CA GLY A 27 -8.08 4.30 -3.97
C GLY A 27 -7.85 4.11 -2.46
N LEU A 28 -8.19 2.95 -1.90
CA LEU A 28 -7.94 2.66 -0.48
C LEU A 28 -6.45 2.66 -0.16
N GLY A 29 -5.64 1.95 -0.95
CA GLY A 29 -4.19 1.89 -0.74
C GLY A 29 -3.51 3.24 -0.98
N VAL A 30 -3.97 4.00 -1.98
CA VAL A 30 -3.51 5.38 -2.22
C VAL A 30 -3.80 6.27 -1.02
N LEU A 31 -5.03 6.24 -0.51
CA LEU A 31 -5.42 7.00 0.68
C LEU A 31 -4.60 6.60 1.92
N ALA A 32 -4.37 5.31 2.12
CA ALA A 32 -3.56 4.80 3.22
C ALA A 32 -2.11 5.31 3.13
N GLY A 33 -1.50 5.28 1.94
CA GLY A 33 -0.17 5.82 1.69
C GLY A 33 -0.09 7.33 1.96
N ASP A 34 -1.04 8.10 1.44
CA ASP A 34 -1.12 9.55 1.64
C ASP A 34 -1.36 9.93 3.11
N THR A 35 -2.12 9.10 3.83
CA THR A 35 -2.36 9.28 5.27
C THR A 35 -1.07 9.09 6.06
N LEU A 36 -0.31 8.01 5.82
CA LEU A 36 0.98 7.80 6.49
C LEU A 36 1.99 8.89 6.12
N ARG A 37 2.04 9.31 4.85
CA ARG A 37 2.92 10.41 4.41
C ARG A 37 2.58 11.72 5.10
N SER A 38 1.30 12.04 5.24
CA SER A 38 0.83 13.23 5.94
C SER A 38 1.15 13.17 7.44
N ALA A 39 0.95 12.02 8.08
CA ALA A 39 1.32 11.80 9.48
C ALA A 39 2.82 12.00 9.71
N ALA A 40 3.67 11.48 8.82
CA ALA A 40 5.12 11.69 8.88
C ALA A 40 5.51 13.16 8.72
N ASN A 41 4.92 13.89 7.75
CA ASN A 41 5.17 15.32 7.55
C ASN A 41 4.78 16.16 8.77
N LEU A 42 3.68 15.80 9.44
CA LEU A 42 3.18 16.47 10.63
C LEU A 42 3.84 15.98 11.93
N LYS A 43 4.76 15.00 11.84
CA LYS A 43 5.43 14.36 12.99
C LYS A 43 4.44 13.77 14.00
N ILE A 44 3.34 13.20 13.51
CA ILE A 44 2.38 12.49 14.35
C ILE A 44 2.99 11.13 14.73
N PRO A 45 3.01 10.76 16.02
CA PRO A 45 3.50 9.45 16.44
C PRO A 45 2.53 8.35 15.97
N MET A 46 2.83 7.74 14.81
CA MET A 46 1.98 6.77 14.15
C MET A 46 2.78 5.57 13.63
N VAL A 47 2.21 4.37 13.77
CA VAL A 47 2.70 3.13 13.17
C VAL A 47 1.65 2.61 12.19
N GLY A 48 2.05 2.39 10.94
CA GLY A 48 1.23 1.73 9.93
C GLY A 48 1.42 0.21 10.00
N VAL A 49 0.32 -0.55 9.97
CA VAL A 49 0.33 -2.02 9.91
C VAL A 49 -0.51 -2.47 8.71
N THR A 50 0.09 -3.31 7.87
CA THR A 50 -0.53 -3.80 6.64
C THR A 50 -0.07 -5.22 6.32
N LEU A 51 -0.71 -5.84 5.34
CA LEU A 51 -0.32 -7.14 4.81
C LEU A 51 0.69 -6.98 3.67
N VAL A 52 1.74 -7.81 3.68
CA VAL A 52 2.66 -7.96 2.55
C VAL A 52 2.14 -9.10 1.66
N HIS A 53 1.34 -8.73 0.66
CA HIS A 53 0.80 -9.70 -0.29
C HIS A 53 1.91 -10.26 -1.18
N ARG A 54 2.01 -11.60 -1.29
CA ARG A 54 3.02 -12.26 -2.14
C ARG A 54 2.80 -12.06 -3.63
N LYS A 55 1.58 -11.67 -4.01
CA LYS A 55 1.18 -11.34 -5.37
C LYS A 55 0.52 -9.98 -5.34
N GLY A 56 0.77 -9.19 -6.39
CA GLY A 56 -0.01 -7.99 -6.65
C GLY A 56 -1.43 -8.32 -7.07
N TYR A 57 -2.24 -7.28 -7.30
CA TYR A 57 -3.64 -7.41 -7.67
C TYR A 57 -3.82 -8.25 -8.96
N PHE A 58 -3.45 -7.71 -10.12
CA PHE A 58 -3.22 -8.44 -11.37
C PHE A 58 -2.68 -7.49 -12.44
N PHE A 59 -2.11 -8.05 -13.51
CA PHE A 59 -1.83 -7.33 -14.73
C PHE A 59 -3.01 -7.49 -15.69
N GLN A 60 -3.66 -6.38 -16.03
CA GLN A 60 -4.82 -6.39 -16.93
C GLN A 60 -4.37 -6.42 -18.39
N LYS A 61 -4.93 -7.32 -19.17
CA LYS A 61 -4.80 -7.35 -20.63
C LYS A 61 -6.18 -7.24 -21.28
N LEU A 62 -6.27 -6.44 -22.34
CA LEU A 62 -7.44 -6.33 -23.18
C LEU A 62 -7.11 -6.92 -24.55
N ASP A 63 -7.96 -7.82 -25.06
CA ASP A 63 -7.84 -8.35 -26.42
C ASP A 63 -8.42 -7.37 -27.46
N GLU A 64 -8.30 -7.72 -28.75
CA GLU A 64 -8.81 -6.91 -29.86
C GLU A 64 -10.34 -6.74 -29.87
N TYR A 65 -11.06 -7.55 -29.09
CA TYR A 65 -12.52 -7.51 -28.93
C TYR A 65 -12.95 -6.81 -27.64
N GLY A 66 -11.99 -6.32 -26.82
CA GLY A 66 -12.24 -5.66 -25.55
C GLY A 66 -12.51 -6.60 -24.37
N ASN A 67 -12.26 -7.90 -24.52
CA ASN A 67 -12.36 -8.83 -23.38
C ASN A 67 -11.15 -8.68 -22.47
N GLN A 68 -11.40 -8.69 -21.16
CA GLN A 68 -10.37 -8.66 -20.14
C GLN A 68 -9.81 -10.05 -19.84
N SER A 69 -8.49 -10.12 -19.73
CA SER A 69 -7.76 -11.24 -19.11
C SER A 69 -6.79 -10.72 -18.05
N GLU A 70 -6.39 -11.59 -17.14
CA GLU A 70 -5.61 -11.24 -15.95
C GLU A 70 -4.41 -12.17 -15.82
N ASP A 71 -3.24 -11.58 -15.60
CA ASP A 71 -2.03 -12.31 -15.23
C ASP A 71 -1.60 -11.99 -13.79
N PRO A 72 -1.00 -12.94 -13.05
CA PRO A 72 -0.42 -12.66 -11.75
C PRO A 72 0.67 -11.59 -11.83
N VAL A 73 0.71 -10.70 -10.83
CA VAL A 73 1.85 -9.80 -10.62
C VAL A 73 2.75 -10.42 -9.57
N ASP A 74 3.84 -11.01 -10.04
CA ASP A 74 4.90 -11.49 -9.16
C ASP A 74 5.87 -10.34 -8.86
N TRP A 75 6.36 -10.30 -7.63
CA TRP A 75 7.38 -9.35 -7.20
C TRP A 75 8.29 -10.00 -6.16
N GLN A 76 9.53 -9.56 -6.11
CA GLN A 76 10.52 -10.09 -5.18
C GLN A 76 10.47 -9.27 -3.89
N ILE A 77 9.70 -9.74 -2.90
CA ILE A 77 9.61 -9.07 -1.59
C ILE A 77 10.99 -8.80 -1.00
N ASN A 78 11.92 -9.75 -1.17
CA ASN A 78 13.28 -9.66 -0.63
C ASN A 78 14.08 -8.47 -1.17
N ASP A 79 13.72 -7.94 -2.35
CA ASP A 79 14.38 -6.75 -2.90
C ASP A 79 14.06 -5.48 -2.08
N TYR A 80 13.06 -5.55 -1.20
CA TYR A 80 12.57 -4.44 -0.39
C TYR A 80 12.73 -4.65 1.13
N LEU A 81 13.27 -5.79 1.56
CA LEU A 81 13.57 -6.03 2.97
C LEU A 81 14.93 -5.39 3.30
N GLN A 82 14.93 -4.44 4.25
CA GLN A 82 16.15 -3.82 4.80
C GLN A 82 16.63 -4.56 6.05
#